data_AF-A0A0F9NIH5-F1
#
_entry.id   AF-A0A0F9NIH5-F1
#
_cell.length_a   1.000
_cell.length_b   1.000
_cell.length_c   1.000
_cell.angle_alpha   90.00
_cell.angle_beta   90.00
_cell.angle_gamma   90.00
#
_symmetry.space_group_name_H-M   'P 1'
#
loop_
_entity.id
_entity.type
_entity.pdbx_description
1 polymer ?
#
loop_
_entity_poly.entity_id
_entity_poly.type
_entity_poly.pdbx_seq_one_letter_code
_entity_poly.pdbx_strand_id
1 'polypeptide(L)' 'MYRILCQVSGGVTGYNSAYLKERDVEVTFNTKAQAQTKANQLTESANSNPLGLHFIYTPEKV' A
#
# COMPACT_ATOMS: atom_id res chain seq x y z
N MET A 1 10.96 -7.28 -10.46
CA MET A 1 10.18 -6.02 -10.52
C MET A 1 9.73 -5.67 -9.11
N TYR A 2 8.94 -4.63 -8.87
CA TYR A 2 8.41 -4.31 -7.54
C TYR A 2 6.90 -4.12 -7.57
N ARG A 3 6.20 -4.57 -6.53
CA ARG A 3 4.77 -4.34 -6.30
C ARG A 3 4.58 -3.68 -4.94
N ILE A 4 3.40 -3.13 -4.66
CA ILE A 4 3.11 -2.51 -3.35
C ILE A 4 2.10 -3.39 -2.61
N LEU A 5 2.47 -3.88 -1.44
CA LEU A 5 1.57 -4.53 -0.49
C LEU A 5 0.92 -3.45 0.37
N CYS A 6 -0.40 -3.37 0.35
CA CYS A 6 -1.19 -2.61 1.30
C CYS A 6 -1.60 -3.53 2.45
N GLN A 7 -1.36 -3.11 3.68
CA GLN A 7 -1.87 -3.77 4.88
C GLN A 7 -2.74 -2.78 5.65
N VAL A 8 -3.93 -3.20 6.07
CA VAL A 8 -4.79 -2.40 6.93
C VAL A 8 -5.02 -3.12 8.25
N SER A 9 -4.90 -2.37 9.35
CA SER A 9 -5.30 -2.83 10.68
C SER A 9 -6.67 -2.26 11.01
N GLY A 10 -7.66 -3.13 11.17
CA GLY A 10 -9.03 -2.78 11.57
C GLY A 10 -9.31 -2.98 13.07
N GLY A 11 -8.28 -3.27 13.89
CA GLY A 11 -8.43 -3.57 15.31
C GLY A 11 -8.22 -5.06 15.66
N VAL A 12 -9.07 -5.61 16.53
CA VAL A 12 -8.88 -6.82 17.37
C VAL A 12 -8.50 -8.11 16.60
N THR A 13 -8.73 -8.18 15.30
CA THR A 13 -8.52 -9.39 14.48
C THR A 13 -7.68 -9.10 13.23
N GLY A 14 -6.36 -9.04 13.40
CA GLY A 14 -5.37 -9.24 12.34
C GLY A 14 -5.18 -8.10 11.31
N TYR A 15 -4.13 -8.25 10.51
CA TYR A 15 -3.86 -7.38 9.36
C TYR A 15 -4.48 -8.01 8.10
N ASN A 16 -5.33 -7.27 7.41
CA ASN A 16 -5.75 -7.64 6.06
C ASN A 16 -4.74 -7.08 5.07
N SER A 17 -4.29 -7.89 4.11
CA SER A 17 -3.30 -7.49 3.12
C SER A 17 -3.79 -7.69 1.70
N ALA A 18 -3.43 -6.77 0.81
CA ALA A 18 -3.77 -6.82 -0.61
C ALA A 18 -2.71 -6.08 -1.43
N TYR A 19 -2.48 -6.52 -2.67
CA TYR A 19 -1.62 -5.79 -3.59
C TYR A 19 -2.33 -4.58 -4.19
N LEU A 20 -1.58 -3.51 -4.43
CA LEU A 20 -2.10 -2.31 -5.07
C LEU A 20 -2.59 -2.64 -6.48
N LYS A 21 -3.85 -2.29 -6.76
CA LYS A 21 -4.47 -2.39 -8.08
C LYS A 21 -4.94 -1.03 -8.55
N GLU A 22 -4.71 -0.72 -9.82
CA GLU A 22 -5.30 0.42 -10.50
C GLU A 22 -6.16 -0.12 -11.65
N ARG A 23 -7.45 0.25 -11.69
CA ARG A 23 -8.42 -0.26 -12.69
C ARG A 23 -8.43 -1.80 -12.79
N ASP A 24 -8.49 -2.46 -11.63
CA ASP A 24 -8.48 -3.92 -11.46
C ASP A 24 -7.21 -4.66 -11.89
N VAL A 25 -6.14 -3.94 -12.26
CA VAL A 25 -4.84 -4.51 -12.64
C VAL A 25 -3.80 -4.26 -11.55
N GLU A 26 -3.05 -5.30 -11.17
CA GLU A 26 -1.94 -5.15 -10.22
C GLU A 26 -0.86 -4.23 -10.77
N VAL A 27 -0.47 -3.25 -9.96
CA VAL A 27 0.53 -2.25 -10.36
C VAL A 27 1.93 -2.76 -10.02
N THR A 28 2.78 -2.79 -11.04
CA THR A 28 4.21 -3.10 -10.89
C THR A 28 5.09 -1.93 -11.30
N PHE A 29 6.21 -1.77 -10.59
CA PHE A 29 7.21 -0.74 -10.79
C PHE A 29 8.56 -1.38 -11.16
N ASN A 30 9.34 -0.67 -11.99
CA ASN A 30 10.63 -1.16 -12.45
C ASN A 30 11.71 -1.07 -11.37
N THR A 31 11.62 -0.06 -10.49
CA THR A 31 12.60 0.18 -9.43
C THR A 31 11.95 0.25 -8.05
N LYS A 32 12.72 -0.08 -7.01
CA LYS A 32 12.28 0.06 -5.61
C LYS A 32 11.94 1.51 -5.28
N ALA A 33 12.70 2.46 -5.82
CA ALA A 33 12.49 3.88 -5.59
C ALA A 33 11.12 4.35 -6.09
N GLN A 34 10.71 3.93 -7.30
CA GLN A 34 9.39 4.26 -7.84
C GLN A 34 8.25 3.70 -6.98
N ALA A 35 8.36 2.43 -6.58
CA ALA A 35 7.40 1.80 -5.68
C ALA A 35 7.33 2.51 -4.31
N GLN A 36 8.48 2.92 -3.76
CA GLN A 36 8.55 3.63 -2.48
C GLN A 36 7.93 5.02 -2.57
N THR A 37 8.21 5.79 -3.62
CA THR A 37 7.61 7.12 -3.81
C THR A 37 6.08 7.02 -3.85
N LYS A 38 5.54 6.05 -4.61
CA LYS A 38 4.09 5.82 -4.66
C LYS A 38 3.53 5.34 -3.32
N ALA A 39 4.23 4.43 -2.62
CA ALA A 39 3.83 3.96 -1.29
C ALA A 39 3.76 5.11 -0.27
N ASN A 40 4.72 6.04 -0.29
CA ASN A 40 4.72 7.22 0.57
C ASN A 40 3.53 8.13 0.27
N GLN A 41 3.26 8.41 -1.02
CA GLN A 41 2.10 9.20 -1.44
C GLN A 41 0.77 8.59 -0.97
N LEU A 42 0.63 7.26 -1.08
CA LEU A 42 -0.55 6.54 -0.60
C LEU A 42 -0.68 6.61 0.93
N THR A 43 0.44 6.51 1.64
CA THR A 43 0.50 6.61 3.11
C THR A 43 0.07 7.99 3.60
N GLU A 44 0.58 9.06 2.97
CA GLU A 44 0.21 10.45 3.30
C GLU A 44 -1.29 10.71 3.03
N SER A 45 -1.80 10.22 1.90
CA SER A 45 -3.21 10.36 1.54
C SER A 45 -4.12 9.58 2.50
N ALA A 46 -3.73 8.36 2.90
CA ALA A 46 -4.54 7.50 3.76
C ALA A 46 -4.58 7.99 5.21
N ASN A 47 -3.45 8.50 5.74
CA ASN A 47 -3.36 9.02 7.11
C ASN A 47 -3.98 10.41 7.30
N SER A 48 -4.37 11.07 6.22
CA SER A 48 -5.19 12.30 6.27
C SER A 48 -6.68 12.01 6.46
N ASN A 49 -7.09 10.74 6.49
CA ASN A 49 -8.49 10.32 6.52
C ASN A 49 -9.00 10.17 7.97
N PRO A 50 -10.13 10.81 8.36
CA PRO A 50 -10.64 10.83 9.74
C PRO A 50 -11.17 9.49 10.28
N LEU A 51 -11.09 8.41 9.51
CA LEU A 51 -11.71 7.11 9.83
C LEU A 51 -10.91 6.25 10.83
N GLY A 52 -9.73 6.69 11.27
CA GLY A 52 -8.91 5.98 12.28
C GLY A 52 -8.33 4.64 11.81
N LEU A 53 -8.37 4.36 10.49
CA LEU A 53 -7.77 3.17 9.89
C LEU A 53 -6.29 3.43 9.57
N HIS A 54 -5.43 2.51 10.00
CA HIS A 54 -4.00 2.58 9.71
C HIS A 54 -3.68 1.71 8.50
N PHE A 55 -3.26 2.36 7.42
CA PHE A 55 -2.78 1.72 6.20
C PHE A 55 -1.26 1.75 6.14
N ILE A 56 -0.66 0.61 5.83
CA ILE A 56 0.79 0.45 5.64
C ILE A 56 1.02 0.00 4.21
N TYR A 57 1.77 0.80 3.45
CA TYR A 57 2.13 0.50 2.06
C TYR A 57 3.61 0.13 1.97
N THR A 58 3.92 -1.12 1.63
CA THR A 58 5.29 -1.66 1.60
C THR A 58 5.67 -2.13 0.20
N PRO A 59 6.81 -1.68 -0.37
CA PRO A 59 7.31 -2.24 -1.62
C PRO A 59 7.84 -3.66 -1.43
N GLU A 60 7.35 -4.61 -2.24
CA GLU A 60 7.84 -5.98 -2.32
C GLU A 60 8.49 -6.25 -3.67
N LYS A 61 9.57 -7.05 -3.68
CA LYS A 61 10.19 -7.52 -4.92
C LYS A 61 9.35 -8.65 -5.51
N VAL A 62 9.01 -8.51 -6.79
CA VAL A 62 8.44 -9.55 -7.67
C VAL A 62 9.57 -10.34 -8.29
#